data_AF-A0A2E7T048-F1
#
_entry.id   AF-A0A2E7T048-F1
#
_cell.length_a   1.000
_cell.length_b   1.000
_cell.length_c   1.000
_cell.angle_alpha   90.00
_cell.angle_beta   90.00
_cell.angle_gamma   90.00
#
_symmetry.space_group_name_H-M   'P 1'
#
loop_
_entity.id
_entity.type
_entity.pdbx_description
1 polymer ?
#
loop_
_entity_poly.entity_id
_entity_poly.type
_entity_poly.pdbx_seq_one_letter_code
_entity_poly.pdbx_strand_id
1 'polypeptide(L)' 'TCPQCGGKAQAAAPLKWSPEDHRANIRRQLNNVESPEWSQTIPTLPSLEEMRSGAGEQEEE' A
#
# COMPACT_ATOMS: atom_id res chain seq x y z
N THR A 1 19.18 -12.88 6.29
CA THR A 1 19.65 -11.52 5.94
C THR A 1 19.75 -11.44 4.43
N CYS A 2 19.37 -10.32 3.81
CA CYS A 2 19.44 -10.17 2.35
C CYS A 2 20.90 -10.23 1.88
N PRO A 3 21.25 -11.08 0.90
CA PRO A 3 22.62 -11.21 0.43
C PRO A 3 23.12 -9.99 -0.35
N GLN A 4 22.24 -9.12 -0.84
CA GLN A 4 22.60 -7.92 -1.61
C GLN A 4 22.80 -6.69 -0.72
N CYS A 5 21.91 -6.47 0.26
CA CYS A 5 21.89 -5.23 1.04
C CYS A 5 22.14 -5.42 2.54
N GLY A 6 22.33 -6.66 3.03
CA GLY A 6 22.53 -6.92 4.45
C GLY A 6 21.31 -6.66 5.34
N GLY A 7 20.15 -6.33 4.76
CA GLY A 7 18.91 -6.08 5.49
C GLY A 7 18.33 -7.31 6.17
N LYS A 8 17.52 -7.10 7.22
CA LYS A 8 16.76 -8.19 7.86
C LYS A 8 15.69 -8.69 6.88
N ALA A 9 15.74 -9.98 6.56
CA ALA A 9 14.72 -10.59 5.71
C ALA A 9 13.41 -10.70 6.48
N GLN A 10 12.30 -10.39 5.80
CA GLN A 10 10.95 -10.53 6.32
C GLN A 10 10.17 -11.50 5.44
N ALA A 11 9.06 -12.04 5.94
CA ALA A 11 8.20 -12.90 5.15
C ALA A 11 7.70 -12.12 3.91
N ALA A 12 7.80 -12.74 2.73
CA ALA A 12 7.32 -12.14 1.49
C ALA A 12 5.78 -12.12 1.42
N ALA A 13 5.14 -13.08 2.07
CA ALA A 13 3.69 -13.14 2.17
C ALA A 13 3.17 -12.03 3.13
N PRO A 14 2.03 -11.40 2.79
CA PRO A 14 1.42 -10.41 3.66
C PRO A 14 0.92 -11.04 4.96
N LEU A 15 0.73 -10.19 5.98
CA LEU A 15 0.08 -10.60 7.21
C LEU A 15 -1.35 -11.07 6.92
N LYS A 16 -1.77 -12.16 7.56
CA LYS A 16 -3.16 -12.63 7.49
C LYS A 16 -4.10 -11.54 8.02
N TRP A 17 -5.14 -11.23 7.26
CA TRP A 17 -6.18 -10.30 7.64
C TRP A 17 -7.43 -11.06 8.08
N SER A 18 -8.14 -10.54 9.09
CA SER A 18 -9.46 -11.03 9.50
C SER A 18 -10.47 -9.88 9.52
N PRO A 19 -11.77 -10.13 9.25
CA PRO A 19 -12.81 -9.10 9.30
C PRO A 19 -12.88 -8.34 10.62
N GLU A 20 -12.57 -9.01 11.73
CA GLU A 20 -12.66 -8.44 13.07
C GLU A 20 -11.48 -7.49 13.39
N ASP A 21 -10.31 -7.72 12.78
CA ASP A 21 -9.09 -6.91 12.91
C ASP A 21 -8.94 -6.22 14.29
N HIS A 22 -8.89 -7.02 15.37
CA HIS A 22 -8.95 -6.51 16.74
C HIS A 22 -7.86 -5.46 17.08
N ARG A 23 -6.77 -5.43 16.32
CA ARG A 23 -5.65 -4.50 16.53
C ARG A 23 -5.65 -3.33 15.54
N ALA A 24 -6.73 -3.12 14.78
CA ALA A 24 -6.89 -2.01 13.86
C ALA A 24 -6.63 -0.65 14.53
N ASN A 25 -7.22 -0.42 15.70
CA ASN A 25 -7.06 0.84 16.44
C ASN A 25 -5.59 1.12 16.77
N ILE A 26 -4.89 0.15 17.37
CA ILE A 26 -3.46 0.28 17.69
C ILE A 26 -2.63 0.53 16.44
N ARG A 27 -2.89 -0.22 15.36
CA ARG A 27 -2.17 -0.04 14.09
C ARG A 27 -2.41 1.34 13.50
N ARG A 28 -3.63 1.88 13.60
CA ARG A 28 -3.96 3.24 13.16
C ARG A 28 -3.22 4.29 13.98
N GLN A 29 -3.22 4.18 15.31
CA GLN A 29 -2.48 5.10 16.20
C GLN A 29 -0.97 5.11 15.90
N LEU A 30 -0.36 3.93 15.72
CA LEU A 30 1.07 3.82 15.42
C LEU A 30 1.46 4.48 14.09
N ASN A 31 0.57 4.49 13.11
CA ASN A 31 0.79 5.12 11.80
C ASN A 31 0.28 6.56 11.74
N ASN A 32 -0.28 7.09 12.83
CA ASN A 32 -0.85 8.43 12.90
C ASN A 32 -1.83 8.76 11.77
N VAL A 33 -2.67 7.78 11.37
CA VAL A 33 -3.58 7.91 10.21
C VAL A 33 -4.63 9.02 10.35
N GLU A 34 -4.92 9.45 11.57
CA GLU A 34 -5.91 10.50 11.84
C GLU A 34 -5.35 11.91 11.59
N SER A 35 -4.04 12.06 11.38
CA SER A 35 -3.43 13.36 11.10
C SER A 35 -3.68 13.79 9.65
N PRO A 36 -3.89 15.11 9.40
CA PRO A 36 -4.09 15.62 8.04
C PRO A 36 -2.91 15.31 7.11
N GLU A 37 -1.70 15.27 7.63
CA GLU A 37 -0.47 15.00 6.89
C GLU A 37 -0.45 13.55 6.35
N TRP A 38 -1.03 12.61 7.09
CA TRP A 38 -1.10 11.22 6.64
C TRP A 38 -1.82 11.09 5.29
N SER A 39 -2.91 11.83 5.09
CA SER A 39 -3.68 11.81 3.84
C SER A 39 -2.86 12.22 2.61
N GLN A 40 -1.84 13.08 2.79
CA GLN A 40 -0.96 13.55 1.72
C GLN A 40 0.07 12.49 1.30
N THR A 41 0.30 11.48 2.15
CA THR A 41 1.21 10.36 1.86
C THR A 41 0.56 9.25 1.04
N ILE A 42 -0.77 9.28 0.93
CA ILE A 42 -1.52 8.27 0.18
C ILE A 42 -1.31 8.52 -1.32
N PRO A 43 -0.91 7.50 -2.10
CA PRO A 43 -0.81 7.63 -3.55
C PRO A 43 -2.15 8.07 -4.15
N THR A 44 -2.10 9.11 -4.97
CA THR A 44 -3.26 9.52 -5.78
C THR A 44 -3.37 8.65 -7.02
N LEU A 45 -4.60 8.32 -7.40
CA LEU A 45 -4.82 7.69 -8.70
C LEU A 45 -4.50 8.68 -9.82
N PRO A 46 -4.02 8.18 -10.98
CA PRO A 46 -3.96 8.99 -12.19
C PRO A 46 -5.34 9.51 -12.57
N SER A 47 -5.39 10.54 -13.42
CA SER A 47 -6.65 11.13 -13.86
C SER A 47 -7.52 10.11 -14.61
N LEU A 48 -8.84 10.33 -14.63
CA LEU A 48 -9.77 9.48 -15.37
C LEU A 48 -9.42 9.36 -16.85
N GLU A 49 -8.85 10.41 -17.43
CA GLU A 49 -8.43 10.43 -18.83
C GLU A 49 -7.19 9.56 -19.05
N GLU A 50 -6.18 9.68 -18.19
CA GLU A 50 -4.98 8.83 -18.23
C GLU A 50 -5.32 7.35 -18.01
N MET A 51 -6.24 7.05 -17.09
CA MET A 51 -6.71 5.67 -16.86
C MET A 51 -7.47 5.11 -18.08
N ARG A 52 -8.25 5.94 -18.77
CA ARG A 52 -9.00 5.51 -19.97
C ARG A 52 -8.07 5.24 -21.15
N SER A 53 -7.03 6.05 -21.33
CA SER A 53 -6.04 5.87 -22.39
C SER A 53 -5.18 4.63 -22.15
N GLY A 54 -4.69 4.43 -20.93
CA GLY A 54 -3.85 3.28 -20.59
C GLY A 54 -4.59 1.93 -20.61
N ALA A 55 -5.91 1.91 -20.47
CA ALA A 55 -6.71 0.68 -20.59
C ALA A 55 -6.72 0.12 -22.03
N GLY A 56 -6.62 0.97 -23.06
CA GLY A 56 -6.55 0.53 -24.44
C GLY A 56 -5.19 -0.05 -24.84
N GLU A 57 -4.12 0.33 -24.13
CA GLU A 57 -2.75 -0.10 -24.42
C GLU A 57 -2.43 -1.47 -23.79
N GLN A 58 -3.12 -1.85 -22.70
CA GLN A 58 -2.92 -3.14 -22.01
C GLN A 58 -3.57 -4.34 -22.71
N GLU A 59 -4.47 -4.13 -23.68
CA GLU A 59 -5.10 -5.22 -24.45
C GLU A 59 -4.28 -5.66 -25.67
N GLU A 60 -3.24 -4.90 -26.06
CA GLU A 60 -2.41 -5.20 -27.25
C GLU A 60 -1.07 -5.90 -26.93
N GLU A 61 -0.78 -6.24 -25.66
CA GLU A 61 0.42 -7.00 -25.23
C GLU A 61 0.13 -8.46 -24.85
#